data_AF-A0A3D3MQR0-F1
#
_entry.id   AF-A0A3D3MQR0-F1
#
_cell.length_a   1.000
_cell.length_b   1.000
_cell.length_c   1.000
_cell.angle_alpha   90.00
_cell.angle_beta   90.00
_cell.angle_gamma   90.00
#
_symmetry.space_group_name_H-M   'P 1'
#
loop_
_entity.id
_entity.type
_entity.pdbx_description
1 polymer ?
#
loop_
_entity_poly.entity_id
_entity_poly.type
_entity_poly.pdbx_seq_one_letter_code
_entity_poly.pdbx_strand_id
1 'polypeptide(L)'
;MIDINDYDIQCIEHEILWKYDKSPCDYPDCDCLLSLRKDMINERVLANQEEILPDIIAFNDAMTDALRELYDRAHRIWNSIKDNEDFKGAEIEAKCYLSYDYPKLHPVQGDDRQDLWNAICDAGWNKLYDDGVSLTSLSLPRNDESFESFIGMDDGYNNWNEGLDRELTKDLHLTSAFHNLYEHMEFAITDFVYVREFETEINIEIHK
;
A
#
# COMPACT_ATOMS: atom_id res chain seq x y z
N MET A 1 5.45 15.68 -18.83
CA MET A 1 5.24 16.69 -17.76
C MET A 1 3.80 17.18 -17.80
N ILE A 2 2.93 16.42 -17.16
CA ILE A 2 1.49 16.70 -17.03
C ILE A 2 1.33 17.98 -16.18
N ASP A 3 0.42 18.86 -16.60
CA ASP A 3 0.19 20.18 -16.00
C ASP A 3 -0.21 20.05 -14.51
N ILE A 4 0.59 20.64 -13.63
CA ILE A 4 0.62 20.37 -12.18
C ILE A 4 -0.39 21.25 -11.41
N ASN A 5 -1.21 22.03 -12.11
CA ASN A 5 -2.26 22.86 -11.50
C ASN A 5 -3.66 22.42 -11.96
N ASP A 6 -3.99 21.16 -11.67
CA ASP A 6 -5.36 20.71 -11.81
C ASP A 6 -6.21 21.23 -10.65
N TYR A 7 -6.89 22.35 -10.92
CA TYR A 7 -7.71 23.06 -9.95
C TYR A 7 -8.76 22.16 -9.29
N ASP A 8 -9.31 21.20 -10.02
CA ASP A 8 -10.35 20.33 -9.49
C ASP A 8 -9.77 19.33 -8.48
N ILE A 9 -8.59 18.76 -8.77
CA ILE A 9 -7.86 17.91 -7.80
C ILE A 9 -7.51 18.72 -6.55
N GLN A 10 -7.01 19.95 -6.72
CA GLN A 10 -6.65 20.82 -5.58
C GLN A 10 -7.88 21.16 -4.71
N CYS A 11 -9.05 21.37 -5.32
CA CYS A 11 -10.29 21.59 -4.57
C CYS A 11 -10.68 20.36 -3.74
N ILE A 12 -10.52 19.14 -4.28
CA ILE A 12 -10.82 17.91 -3.56
C ILE A 12 -9.82 17.69 -2.42
N GLU A 13 -8.52 17.87 -2.66
CA GLU A 13 -7.49 17.77 -1.63
C GLU A 13 -7.69 18.77 -0.49
N HIS A 14 -8.10 20.00 -0.82
CA HIS A 14 -8.44 21.00 0.20
C HIS A 14 -9.64 20.57 1.06
N GLU A 15 -10.68 19.98 0.46
CA GLU A 15 -11.84 19.48 1.19
C GLU A 15 -11.48 18.28 2.07
N ILE A 16 -10.61 17.38 1.59
CA ILE A 16 -10.06 16.26 2.38
C ILE A 16 -9.37 16.81 3.63
N LEU A 17 -8.40 17.71 3.47
CA LEU A 17 -7.66 18.30 4.58
C LEU A 17 -8.59 19.04 5.56
N TRP A 18 -9.51 19.85 5.04
CA TRP A 18 -10.44 20.61 5.86
C TRP A 18 -11.33 19.72 6.73
N LYS A 19 -11.78 18.58 6.20
CA LYS A 19 -12.56 17.57 6.94
C LYS A 19 -11.70 16.79 7.93
N TYR A 20 -10.49 16.39 7.51
CA TYR A 20 -9.54 15.65 8.35
C TYR A 20 -9.20 16.44 9.62
N ASP A 21 -8.94 17.75 9.48
CA ASP A 21 -8.65 18.64 10.61
C ASP A 21 -9.83 18.88 11.54
N LYS A 22 -11.07 18.89 11.01
CA LYS A 22 -12.25 19.35 11.75
C LYS A 22 -13.09 18.24 12.39
N SER A 23 -12.99 17.01 11.90
CA SER A 23 -13.94 15.96 12.29
C SER A 23 -13.27 14.60 12.42
N PRO A 24 -12.49 14.35 13.49
CA PRO A 24 -11.94 13.02 13.77
C PRO A 24 -13.00 11.98 14.20
N CYS A 25 -14.30 12.31 14.21
CA CYS A 25 -15.34 11.48 14.84
C CYS A 25 -16.59 11.21 13.99
N ASP A 26 -16.70 11.77 12.80
CA ASP A 26 -17.79 11.46 11.85
C ASP A 26 -17.16 11.33 10.45
N TYR A 27 -16.93 10.09 10.02
CA TYR A 27 -16.41 9.71 8.70
C TYR A 27 -17.48 9.40 7.61
N PRO A 28 -18.76 9.85 7.66
CA PRO A 28 -19.63 9.60 6.52
C PRO A 28 -19.13 10.43 5.32
N ASP A 29 -19.00 9.78 4.17
CA ASP A 29 -18.61 10.36 2.88
C ASP A 29 -17.11 10.76 2.73
N CYS A 30 -16.21 10.15 3.50
CA CYS A 30 -14.76 10.39 3.37
C CYS A 30 -14.12 9.55 2.25
N ASP A 31 -14.48 8.27 2.16
CA ASP A 31 -14.00 7.35 1.11
C ASP A 31 -14.34 7.86 -0.30
N CYS A 32 -15.49 8.55 -0.49
CA CYS A 32 -15.88 9.03 -1.81
C CYS A 32 -15.02 10.20 -2.31
N LEU A 33 -14.44 11.00 -1.40
CA LEU A 33 -13.50 12.05 -1.77
C LEU A 33 -12.16 11.45 -2.21
N LEU A 34 -11.68 10.43 -1.49
CA LEU A 34 -10.45 9.73 -1.87
C LEU A 34 -10.63 8.97 -3.19
N SER A 35 -11.75 8.26 -3.36
CA SER A 35 -12.09 7.54 -4.58
C SER A 35 -12.19 8.49 -5.80
N LEU A 36 -12.89 9.62 -5.66
CA LEU A 36 -12.96 10.62 -6.72
C LEU A 36 -11.57 11.19 -7.06
N ARG A 37 -10.76 11.49 -6.04
CA ARG A 37 -9.38 11.96 -6.22
C ARG A 37 -8.54 10.91 -6.96
N LYS A 38 -8.61 9.64 -6.56
CA LYS A 38 -7.93 8.51 -7.18
C LYS A 38 -8.28 8.40 -8.67
N ASP A 39 -9.57 8.36 -9.01
CA ASP A 39 -10.03 8.25 -10.39
C ASP A 39 -9.52 9.41 -11.24
N MET A 40 -9.64 10.63 -10.73
CA MET A 40 -9.22 11.85 -11.39
C MET A 40 -7.71 11.90 -11.65
N ILE A 41 -6.89 11.49 -10.68
CA ILE A 41 -5.43 11.46 -10.84
C ILE A 41 -5.05 10.33 -11.80
N ASN A 42 -5.58 9.12 -11.61
CA ASN A 42 -5.24 7.96 -12.42
C ASN A 42 -5.62 8.18 -13.89
N GLU A 43 -6.80 8.73 -14.20
CA GLU A 43 -7.20 9.05 -15.58
C GLU A 43 -6.16 9.93 -16.29
N ARG A 44 -5.68 10.97 -15.61
CA ARG A 44 -4.72 11.93 -16.17
C ARG A 44 -3.32 11.35 -16.31
N VAL A 45 -2.85 10.66 -15.27
CA VAL A 45 -1.49 10.11 -15.21
C VAL A 45 -1.33 8.95 -16.19
N LEU A 46 -2.31 8.04 -16.25
CA LEU A 46 -2.25 6.86 -17.11
C LEU A 46 -2.38 7.21 -18.60
N ALA A 47 -2.87 8.41 -18.94
CA ALA A 47 -2.81 8.91 -20.32
C ALA A 47 -1.37 9.07 -20.85
N ASN A 48 -0.36 9.15 -19.97
CA ASN A 48 1.06 9.16 -20.30
C ASN A 48 1.82 8.19 -19.38
N GLN A 49 1.29 6.97 -19.21
CA GLN A 49 1.81 5.97 -18.26
C GLN A 49 3.31 5.69 -18.44
N GLU A 50 3.84 5.81 -19.66
CA GLU A 50 5.26 5.66 -19.96
C GLU A 50 6.17 6.59 -19.13
N GLU A 51 5.67 7.76 -18.72
CA GLU A 51 6.43 8.72 -17.89
C GLU A 51 6.67 8.18 -16.47
N ILE A 52 5.80 7.29 -15.95
CA ILE A 52 5.86 6.78 -14.56
C ILE A 52 6.30 5.30 -14.47
N LEU A 53 6.55 4.63 -15.60
CA LEU A 53 7.02 3.23 -15.60
C LEU A 53 8.26 3.00 -14.72
N PRO A 54 9.31 3.85 -14.73
CA PRO A 54 10.46 3.64 -13.86
C PRO A 54 10.10 3.67 -12.37
N ASP A 55 9.14 4.50 -11.98
CA ASP A 55 8.69 4.63 -10.59
C ASP A 55 7.82 3.45 -10.17
N ILE A 56 6.96 2.95 -11.06
CA ILE A 56 6.20 1.71 -10.85
C ILE A 56 7.14 0.54 -10.56
N ILE A 57 8.18 0.38 -11.38
CA ILE A 57 9.18 -0.70 -11.24
C ILE A 57 9.91 -0.54 -9.90
N ALA A 58 10.47 0.64 -9.63
CA ALA A 58 11.24 0.89 -8.42
C ALA A 58 10.40 0.73 -7.14
N PHE A 59 9.12 1.09 -7.18
CA PHE A 59 8.19 0.85 -6.08
C PHE A 59 7.91 -0.65 -5.89
N ASN A 60 7.56 -1.37 -6.95
CA ASN A 60 7.24 -2.80 -6.86
C ASN A 60 8.45 -3.60 -6.35
N ASP A 61 9.66 -3.27 -6.81
CA ASP A 61 10.90 -3.89 -6.33
C ASP A 61 11.11 -3.61 -4.83
N ALA A 62 11.06 -2.34 -4.41
CA ALA A 62 11.27 -1.96 -3.01
C ALA A 62 10.24 -2.56 -2.06
N MET A 63 8.96 -2.60 -2.47
CA MET A 63 7.90 -3.24 -1.71
C MET A 63 8.09 -4.76 -1.61
N THR A 64 8.49 -5.41 -2.71
CA THR A 64 8.76 -6.85 -2.73
C THR A 64 9.91 -7.20 -1.78
N ASP A 65 10.97 -6.39 -1.77
CA ASP A 65 12.08 -6.56 -0.84
C ASP A 65 11.64 -6.38 0.63
N ALA A 66 10.83 -5.36 0.93
CA ALA A 66 10.29 -5.13 2.27
C ALA A 66 9.40 -6.28 2.75
N LEU A 67 8.53 -6.80 1.87
CA LEU A 67 7.69 -7.97 2.14
C LEU A 67 8.54 -9.22 2.37
N ARG A 68 9.64 -9.40 1.62
CA ARG A 68 10.57 -10.52 1.82
C ARG A 68 11.22 -10.45 3.19
N GLU A 69 11.69 -9.28 3.59
CA GLU A 69 12.29 -9.08 4.91
C GLU A 69 11.27 -9.37 6.04
N LEU A 70 10.04 -8.87 5.91
CA LEU A 70 8.94 -9.15 6.83
C LEU A 70 8.68 -10.64 6.95
N TYR A 71 8.51 -11.32 5.81
CA TYR A 71 8.25 -12.75 5.74
C TYR A 71 9.35 -13.55 6.44
N ASP A 72 10.62 -13.29 6.12
CA ASP A 72 11.76 -13.99 6.73
C ASP A 72 11.86 -13.74 8.24
N ARG A 73 11.60 -12.50 8.68
CA ARG A 73 11.60 -12.13 10.11
C ARG A 73 10.48 -12.81 10.87
N ALA A 74 9.25 -12.81 10.35
CA ALA A 74 8.11 -13.49 10.95
C ALA A 74 8.35 -14.99 11.11
N HIS A 75 8.85 -15.66 10.06
CA HIS A 75 9.20 -17.08 10.11
C HIS A 75 10.34 -17.37 11.09
N ARG A 76 11.36 -16.50 11.17
CA ARG A 76 12.43 -16.65 12.17
C ARG A 76 11.88 -16.58 13.60
N ILE A 77 11.01 -15.61 13.88
CA ILE A 77 10.39 -15.46 15.21
C ILE A 77 9.53 -16.69 15.50
N TRP A 78 8.63 -17.08 14.60
CA TRP A 78 7.79 -18.26 14.74
C TRP A 78 8.60 -19.52 15.06
N ASN A 79 9.64 -19.79 14.26
CA ASN A 79 10.51 -20.94 14.47
C ASN A 79 11.26 -20.92 15.81
N SER A 80 11.45 -19.75 16.42
CA SER A 80 12.08 -19.63 17.75
C SER A 80 11.12 -19.88 18.92
N ILE A 81 9.80 -19.71 18.71
CA ILE A 81 8.79 -19.81 19.78
C ILE A 81 7.87 -21.03 19.66
N LYS A 82 7.67 -21.59 18.46
CA LYS A 82 6.63 -22.60 18.18
C LYS A 82 6.70 -23.87 19.05
N ASP A 83 7.90 -24.26 19.47
CA ASP A 83 8.15 -25.47 20.28
C ASP A 83 8.28 -25.15 21.79
N ASN A 84 8.11 -23.89 22.18
CA ASN A 84 8.19 -23.45 23.57
C ASN A 84 6.79 -23.51 24.23
N GLU A 85 6.67 -24.28 25.31
CA GLU A 85 5.42 -24.45 26.07
C GLU A 85 4.85 -23.12 26.60
N ASP A 86 5.70 -22.13 26.91
CA ASP A 86 5.26 -20.80 27.36
C ASP A 86 4.50 -20.03 26.26
N PHE A 87 4.72 -20.39 24.99
CA PHE A 87 4.10 -19.80 23.80
C PHE A 87 3.12 -20.77 23.12
N LYS A 88 2.63 -21.78 23.86
CA LYS A 88 1.63 -22.69 23.33
C LYS A 88 0.35 -21.93 22.98
N GLY A 89 -0.14 -22.14 21.75
CA GLY A 89 -1.28 -21.40 21.22
C GLY A 89 -0.95 -19.99 20.75
N ALA A 90 0.34 -19.67 20.59
CA ALA A 90 0.77 -18.42 19.99
C ALA A 90 0.43 -18.37 18.49
N GLU A 91 0.07 -17.19 18.03
CA GLU A 91 -0.09 -16.84 16.63
C GLU A 91 0.72 -15.57 16.36
N ILE A 92 1.34 -15.51 15.17
CA ILE A 92 2.02 -14.31 14.70
C ILE A 92 1.18 -13.70 13.60
N GLU A 93 0.94 -12.40 13.68
CA GLU A 93 0.42 -11.59 12.58
C GLU A 93 1.48 -10.58 12.16
N ALA A 94 1.78 -10.53 10.87
CA ALA A 94 2.82 -9.70 10.31
C ALA A 94 2.25 -8.85 9.16
N LYS A 95 2.41 -7.53 9.27
CA LYS A 95 1.89 -6.53 8.34
C LYS A 95 2.98 -5.59 7.85
N CYS A 96 2.82 -5.10 6.63
CA CYS A 96 3.72 -4.14 5.99
C CYS A 96 2.92 -2.92 5.55
N TYR A 97 3.39 -1.72 5.87
CA TYR A 97 2.74 -0.46 5.56
C TYR A 97 3.68 0.43 4.73
N LEU A 98 3.12 1.34 3.94
CA LEU A 98 3.87 2.45 3.35
C LEU A 98 4.44 3.32 4.49
N SER A 99 5.57 4.00 4.23
CA SER A 99 6.20 4.90 5.21
C SER A 99 5.20 5.91 5.80
N TYR A 100 5.36 6.20 7.10
CA TYR A 100 4.62 7.26 7.77
C TYR A 100 4.97 8.66 7.22
N ASP A 101 6.18 8.84 6.68
CA ASP A 101 6.61 10.08 6.09
C ASP A 101 6.16 10.17 4.63
N TYR A 102 5.70 11.36 4.22
CA TYR A 102 5.35 11.63 2.83
C TYR A 102 6.56 11.36 1.91
N PRO A 103 6.38 10.69 0.75
CA PRO A 103 7.49 10.28 -0.07
C PRO A 103 8.32 11.47 -0.56
N LYS A 104 9.59 11.51 -0.14
CA LYS A 104 10.56 12.57 -0.54
C LYS A 104 10.81 12.62 -2.04
N LEU A 105 10.53 11.52 -2.76
CA LEU A 105 10.66 11.43 -4.21
C LEU A 105 9.41 11.91 -4.96
N HIS A 106 8.29 12.16 -4.27
CA HIS A 106 7.08 12.62 -4.94
C HIS A 106 7.34 13.98 -5.62
N PRO A 107 6.90 14.19 -6.89
CA PRO A 107 7.23 15.39 -7.65
C PRO A 107 6.57 16.66 -7.09
N VAL A 108 5.39 16.52 -6.48
CA VAL A 108 4.73 17.60 -5.73
C VAL A 108 5.20 17.54 -4.29
N GLN A 109 5.74 18.64 -3.79
CA GLN A 109 6.20 18.81 -2.41
C GLN A 109 5.58 20.10 -1.84
N GLY A 110 5.39 20.17 -0.53
CA GLY A 110 4.75 21.32 0.11
C GLY A 110 4.41 21.05 1.58
N ASP A 111 4.06 22.11 2.31
CA ASP A 111 3.81 22.05 3.75
C ASP A 111 2.57 21.21 4.11
N ASP A 112 1.59 21.12 3.20
CA ASP A 112 0.33 20.40 3.39
C ASP A 112 0.39 18.92 2.94
N ARG A 113 1.50 18.51 2.31
CA ARG A 113 1.60 17.17 1.71
C ARG A 113 1.66 16.06 2.75
N GLN A 114 2.31 16.31 3.88
CA GLN A 114 2.33 15.35 4.99
C GLN A 114 0.95 15.18 5.61
N ASP A 115 0.19 16.26 5.76
CA ASP A 115 -1.16 16.19 6.32
C ASP A 115 -2.12 15.44 5.38
N LEU A 116 -1.98 15.67 4.07
CA LEU A 116 -2.74 14.93 3.07
C LEU A 116 -2.34 13.45 3.05
N TRP A 117 -1.05 13.14 3.16
CA TRP A 117 -0.55 11.77 3.26
C TRP A 117 -1.14 11.04 4.46
N ASN A 118 -1.13 11.69 5.63
CA ASN A 118 -1.73 11.15 6.85
C ASN A 118 -3.22 10.84 6.64
N ALA A 119 -3.96 11.72 5.96
CA ALA A 119 -5.37 11.50 5.67
C ALA A 119 -5.63 10.33 4.70
N ILE A 120 -4.79 10.16 3.66
CA ILE A 120 -4.93 9.08 2.68
C ILE A 120 -4.55 7.71 3.30
N CYS A 121 -3.57 7.70 4.21
CA CYS A 121 -3.14 6.52 4.96
C CYS A 121 -4.00 6.23 6.21
N ASP A 122 -4.98 7.07 6.55
CA ASP A 122 -5.84 6.86 7.71
C ASP A 122 -6.89 5.77 7.41
N ALA A 123 -6.90 4.68 8.18
CA ALA A 123 -7.87 3.58 7.98
C ALA A 123 -9.34 4.00 8.21
N GLY A 124 -9.60 5.13 8.87
CA GLY A 124 -10.93 5.73 8.95
C GLY A 124 -11.43 6.28 7.60
N TRP A 125 -10.50 6.63 6.70
CA TRP A 125 -10.78 7.13 5.35
C TRP A 125 -10.50 6.09 4.26
N ASN A 126 -9.44 5.29 4.42
CA ASN A 126 -9.02 4.24 3.51
C ASN A 126 -9.15 2.89 4.21
N LYS A 127 -10.39 2.40 4.30
CA LYS A 127 -10.81 1.30 5.20
C LYS A 127 -10.03 0.01 5.08
N LEU A 128 -9.52 -0.29 3.89
CA LEU A 128 -8.79 -1.54 3.66
C LEU A 128 -7.30 -1.45 4.04
N TYR A 129 -6.79 -0.25 4.33
CA TYR A 129 -5.37 -0.04 4.60
C TYR A 129 -4.94 -0.45 6.02
N ASP A 130 -5.86 -0.73 6.94
CA ASP A 130 -5.55 -1.23 8.30
C ASP A 130 -4.80 -2.58 8.29
N ASP A 131 -4.96 -3.34 7.20
CA ASP A 131 -4.26 -4.62 6.98
C ASP A 131 -2.91 -4.47 6.24
N GLY A 132 -2.51 -3.24 5.96
CA GLY A 132 -1.26 -2.94 5.25
C GLY A 132 -1.37 -3.16 3.73
N VAL A 133 -0.22 -3.25 3.07
CA VAL A 133 -0.15 -3.29 1.59
C VAL A 133 -0.53 -4.66 1.00
N SER A 134 -0.38 -5.74 1.78
CA SER A 134 -0.62 -7.10 1.30
C SER A 134 -2.10 -7.40 1.13
N LEU A 135 -2.45 -8.16 0.08
CA LEU A 135 -3.84 -8.61 -0.15
C LEU A 135 -4.34 -9.55 0.97
N THR A 136 -3.43 -10.34 1.55
CA THR A 136 -3.68 -11.22 2.68
C THR A 136 -2.63 -10.97 3.75
N SER A 137 -3.04 -10.90 5.02
CA SER A 137 -2.10 -10.78 6.15
C SER A 137 -1.29 -12.06 6.33
N LEU A 138 0.01 -11.92 6.63
CA LEU A 138 0.86 -13.06 6.97
C LEU A 138 0.55 -13.49 8.40
N SER A 139 -0.03 -14.68 8.56
CA SER A 139 -0.42 -15.22 9.86
C SER A 139 0.21 -16.59 10.09
N LEU A 140 1.02 -16.78 11.13
CA LEU A 140 1.65 -18.08 11.43
C LEU A 140 1.08 -18.69 12.71
N PRO A 141 0.72 -19.99 12.72
CA PRO A 141 0.88 -20.97 11.64
C PRO A 141 -0.32 -21.06 10.68
N ARG A 142 -1.31 -20.15 10.78
CA ARG A 142 -2.58 -20.27 10.04
C ARG A 142 -2.43 -20.22 8.52
N ASN A 143 -1.53 -19.38 8.03
CA ASN A 143 -1.21 -19.14 6.62
C ASN A 143 0.31 -19.22 6.40
N ASP A 144 0.85 -20.43 6.57
CA ASP A 144 2.27 -20.78 6.33
C ASP A 144 2.47 -21.18 4.86
N GLU A 145 2.26 -20.21 3.96
CA GLU A 145 2.47 -20.37 2.53
C GLU A 145 3.89 -19.93 2.12
N SER A 146 4.34 -20.31 0.91
CA SER A 146 5.62 -19.79 0.40
C SER A 146 5.53 -18.29 0.18
N PHE A 147 6.68 -17.61 0.19
CA PHE A 147 6.70 -16.19 -0.11
C PHE A 147 6.10 -15.88 -1.49
N GLU A 148 6.37 -16.71 -2.48
CA GLU A 148 5.83 -16.54 -3.84
C GLU A 148 4.31 -16.56 -3.82
N SER A 149 3.68 -17.44 -3.03
CA SER A 149 2.21 -17.44 -2.83
C SER A 149 1.75 -16.17 -2.11
N PHE A 150 2.46 -15.77 -1.05
CA PHE A 150 2.17 -14.56 -0.27
C PHE A 150 2.14 -13.27 -1.13
N ILE A 151 3.03 -13.15 -2.12
CA ILE A 151 3.05 -12.00 -3.05
C ILE A 151 2.28 -12.24 -4.37
N GLY A 152 1.56 -13.35 -4.49
CA GLY A 152 0.76 -13.69 -5.67
C GLY A 152 1.57 -14.03 -6.93
N MET A 153 2.78 -14.58 -6.76
CA MET A 153 3.75 -14.90 -7.82
C MET A 153 4.13 -16.40 -7.84
N ASP A 154 3.24 -17.27 -7.36
CA ASP A 154 3.40 -18.73 -7.32
C ASP A 154 3.50 -19.36 -8.71
N ASP A 155 2.67 -18.89 -9.65
CA ASP A 155 2.77 -19.23 -11.05
C ASP A 155 3.65 -18.17 -11.76
N GLY A 156 4.82 -18.57 -12.27
CA GLY A 156 5.84 -17.67 -12.86
C GLY A 156 5.41 -16.86 -14.10
N TYR A 157 4.10 -16.83 -14.40
CA TYR A 157 3.45 -15.98 -15.41
C TYR A 157 2.56 -14.89 -14.79
N ASN A 158 2.49 -14.80 -13.47
CA ASN A 158 1.66 -13.82 -12.79
C ASN A 158 2.24 -12.41 -12.99
N ASN A 159 1.34 -11.47 -13.27
CA ASN A 159 1.62 -10.05 -13.39
C ASN A 159 0.30 -9.31 -13.12
N TRP A 160 0.17 -8.72 -11.94
CA TRP A 160 -1.06 -8.09 -11.47
C TRP A 160 -1.17 -6.64 -11.96
N ASN A 161 -1.27 -6.47 -13.27
CA ASN A 161 -1.25 -5.18 -13.96
C ASN A 161 -2.64 -4.70 -14.42
N GLU A 162 -3.71 -5.22 -13.84
CA GLU A 162 -5.06 -4.77 -14.11
C GLU A 162 -5.18 -3.25 -13.92
N GLY A 163 -5.87 -2.59 -14.87
CA GLY A 163 -6.04 -1.15 -14.90
C GLY A 163 -4.83 -0.34 -15.41
N LEU A 164 -3.69 -0.98 -15.69
CA LEU A 164 -2.57 -0.38 -16.42
C LEU A 164 -2.57 -0.77 -17.90
N ASP A 165 -1.81 -0.05 -18.72
CA ASP A 165 -1.52 -0.46 -20.10
C ASP A 165 -0.78 -1.81 -20.09
N ARG A 166 -1.44 -2.82 -20.64
CA ARG A 166 -0.97 -4.21 -20.61
C ARG A 166 0.30 -4.43 -21.42
N GLU A 167 0.52 -3.70 -22.51
CA GLU A 167 1.70 -3.90 -23.35
C GLU A 167 2.92 -3.22 -22.73
N LEU A 168 2.73 -2.03 -22.15
CA LEU A 168 3.78 -1.33 -21.41
C LEU A 168 4.21 -2.09 -20.14
N THR A 169 3.28 -2.82 -19.51
CA THR A 169 3.52 -3.47 -18.22
C THR A 169 3.69 -4.99 -18.27
N LYS A 170 3.64 -5.62 -19.46
CA LYS A 170 3.61 -7.09 -19.61
C LYS A 170 4.75 -7.84 -18.92
N ASP A 171 5.93 -7.23 -18.81
CA ASP A 171 7.15 -7.83 -18.28
C ASP A 171 7.54 -7.29 -16.88
N LEU A 172 6.65 -6.53 -16.22
CA LEU A 172 6.97 -5.90 -14.93
C LEU A 172 6.80 -6.82 -13.72
N HIS A 173 6.06 -7.92 -13.87
CA HIS A 173 5.83 -8.89 -12.79
C HIS A 173 5.30 -8.23 -11.51
N LEU A 174 4.28 -7.37 -11.65
CA LEU A 174 3.68 -6.66 -10.52
C LEU A 174 3.05 -7.66 -9.55
N THR A 175 3.29 -7.47 -8.26
CA THR A 175 2.83 -8.36 -7.19
C THR A 175 1.38 -8.10 -6.80
N SER A 176 0.76 -9.04 -6.09
CA SER A 176 -0.60 -8.86 -5.56
C SER A 176 -0.70 -7.66 -4.61
N ALA A 177 0.37 -7.30 -3.89
CA ALA A 177 0.41 -6.12 -3.02
C ALA A 177 0.33 -4.81 -3.83
N PHE A 178 0.98 -4.74 -5.00
CA PHE A 178 0.85 -3.59 -5.90
C PHE A 178 -0.60 -3.42 -6.33
N HIS A 179 -1.20 -4.51 -6.78
CA HIS A 179 -2.59 -4.52 -7.22
C HIS A 179 -3.57 -4.16 -6.10
N ASN A 180 -3.33 -4.62 -4.88
CA ASN A 180 -4.17 -4.30 -3.73
C ASN A 180 -4.21 -2.78 -3.45
N LEU A 181 -3.03 -2.13 -3.44
CA LEU A 181 -2.93 -0.68 -3.29
C LEU A 181 -3.61 0.07 -4.45
N TYR A 182 -3.39 -0.40 -5.68
CA TYR A 182 -3.87 0.27 -6.89
C TYR A 182 -5.37 0.10 -7.14
N GLU A 183 -5.91 -1.11 -6.99
CA GLU A 183 -7.29 -1.44 -7.35
C GLU A 183 -8.24 -1.32 -6.16
N HIS A 184 -7.85 -1.86 -5.01
CA HIS A 184 -8.79 -2.04 -3.88
C HIS A 184 -8.76 -0.91 -2.87
N MET A 185 -7.65 -0.20 -2.72
CA MET A 185 -7.52 0.92 -1.78
C MET A 185 -7.70 2.27 -2.46
N GLU A 186 -7.88 3.32 -1.66
CA GLU A 186 -8.17 4.66 -2.16
C GLU A 186 -6.92 5.49 -2.49
N PHE A 187 -5.83 4.82 -2.88
CA PHE A 187 -4.62 5.48 -3.35
C PHE A 187 -4.70 5.73 -4.86
N ALA A 188 -4.34 6.95 -5.27
CA ALA A 188 -3.93 7.20 -6.63
C ALA A 188 -2.56 6.57 -6.88
N ILE A 189 -2.26 6.20 -8.14
CA ILE A 189 -0.98 5.59 -8.49
C ILE A 189 0.21 6.45 -8.07
N THR A 190 0.11 7.77 -8.22
CA THR A 190 1.17 8.71 -7.82
C THR A 190 1.33 8.84 -6.31
N ASP A 191 0.37 8.43 -5.50
CA ASP A 191 0.51 8.51 -4.04
C ASP A 191 1.58 7.56 -3.53
N PHE A 192 1.65 6.34 -4.10
CA PHE A 192 2.53 5.29 -3.59
C PHE A 192 3.73 4.97 -4.48
N VAL A 193 3.69 5.20 -5.80
CA VAL A 193 4.82 4.81 -6.70
C VAL A 193 6.13 5.55 -6.42
N TYR A 194 6.14 6.57 -5.56
CA TYR A 194 7.34 7.26 -5.09
C TYR A 194 7.85 6.79 -3.71
N VAL A 195 7.11 5.91 -3.03
CA VAL A 195 7.50 5.30 -1.75
C VAL A 195 8.67 4.34 -1.97
N ARG A 196 9.71 4.43 -1.15
CA ARG A 196 10.85 3.49 -1.17
C ARG A 196 11.17 2.89 0.21
N GLU A 197 10.48 3.39 1.23
CA GLU A 197 10.65 2.99 2.63
C GLU A 197 9.31 2.46 3.13
N PHE A 198 9.35 1.40 3.94
CA PHE A 198 8.17 0.67 4.39
C PHE A 198 8.31 0.39 5.89
N GLU A 199 7.17 0.38 6.58
CA GLU A 199 7.09 0.08 7.99
C GLU A 199 6.58 -1.35 8.18
N THR A 200 7.20 -2.09 9.09
CA THR A 200 6.86 -3.50 9.32
C THR A 200 6.46 -3.74 10.76
N GLU A 201 5.32 -4.40 10.94
CA GLU A 201 4.78 -4.74 12.26
C GLU A 201 4.65 -6.25 12.38
N ILE A 202 5.11 -6.80 13.51
CA ILE A 202 4.98 -8.23 13.83
C ILE A 202 4.41 -8.33 15.24
N ASN A 203 3.16 -8.76 15.32
CA ASN A 203 2.42 -8.97 16.55
C ASN A 203 2.42 -10.45 16.91
N ILE A 204 2.58 -10.75 18.20
CA ILE A 204 2.51 -12.11 18.73
C ILE A 204 1.35 -12.16 19.72
N GLU A 205 0.31 -12.89 19.37
CA GLU A 205 -0.83 -13.13 20.25
C GLU A 205 -0.70 -14.50 20.90
N ILE A 206 -1.08 -14.61 22.18
CA ILE A 206 -1.08 -15.89 22.92
C ILE A 206 -2.48 -16.13 23.44
N HIS A 207 -3.20 -17.08 22.85
CA HIS A 207 -4.53 -17.46 23.31
C HIS A 207 -4.40 -18.47 24.47
N LYS A 208 -4.76 -18.04 25.68
CA LYS A 208 -4.77 -18.87 26.90
C LYS A 208 -6.09 -19.60 27.09
#